data_AF-A0A7S3J4A9-F1
#
_entry.id   AF-A0A7S3J4A9-F1
#
_cell.length_a   1.000
_cell.length_b   1.000
_cell.length_c   1.000
_cell.angle_alpha   90.00
_cell.angle_beta   90.00
_cell.angle_gamma   90.00
#
_symmetry.space_group_name_H-M   'P 1'
#
loop_
_entity.id
_entity.type
_entity.pdbx_description
1 polymer ?
#
loop_
_entity_poly.entity_id
_entity_poly.type
_entity_poly.pdbx_seq_one_letter_code
_entity_poly.pdbx_strand_id
1 'polypeptide(L)'
;NEAQEEAKENDLGLEEQNTQPPKFEDYFREYKTPEEIPPERQNKFKPTFFLPQVTDEEIEAKYHLSRCIRVFPNDQDTSGFFIALIKRNPIKSNKHNSNEEIKDLGEVQPVQKPLQKLIRCDPKDPEIEFIKTFYGLTEDFPLDQLFTYSESMKKIVVVNRGLSDYLYADQDQKLNLITAGADTFIKNKSKHFSGTECIFRISQNGVYHVYPFMTKRILRVDLDLFLLLITKQKMDIEDIPESEFKAQILTMTCGCFVIVTEVTESQEEVIVFHRHQNYIDAMISELNLHKLKTCLVKSNF
;
A
#
# COMPACT_ATOMS: atom_id res chain seq x y z
N ASN A 1 67.20 -9.90 0.77
CA ASN A 1 67.15 -11.14 -0.03
C ASN A 1 65.70 -11.31 -0.47
N GLU A 2 65.15 -10.40 -1.27
CA GLU A 2 65.66 -9.98 -2.59
C GLU A 2 66.02 -11.20 -3.44
N ALA A 3 65.52 -11.19 -4.67
CA ALA A 3 65.54 -12.25 -5.67
C ALA A 3 64.46 -13.33 -5.48
N GLN A 4 63.26 -13.03 -5.99
CA GLN A 4 62.72 -13.75 -7.15
C GLN A 4 61.46 -13.03 -7.64
N GLU A 5 61.66 -11.79 -8.10
CA GLU A 5 60.70 -11.00 -8.85
C GLU A 5 61.49 -10.43 -10.02
N GLU A 6 61.69 -11.23 -11.07
CA GLU A 6 62.18 -10.72 -12.36
C GLU A 6 61.98 -11.74 -13.49
N ALA A 7 61.32 -11.24 -14.53
CA ALA A 7 61.43 -11.63 -15.94
C ALA A 7 61.08 -13.08 -16.33
N LYS A 8 59.87 -13.24 -16.88
CA LYS A 8 59.73 -13.75 -18.25
C LYS A 8 58.51 -13.12 -18.90
N GLU A 9 58.80 -11.99 -19.54
CA GLU A 9 58.04 -11.43 -20.67
C GLU A 9 57.62 -12.55 -21.61
N ASN A 10 56.34 -12.59 -21.94
CA ASN A 10 55.87 -13.06 -23.24
C ASN A 10 54.86 -12.01 -23.71
N ASP A 11 55.40 -11.01 -24.40
CA ASP A 11 54.88 -10.53 -25.68
C ASP A 11 53.35 -10.35 -25.75
N LEU A 12 52.85 -9.31 -25.07
CA LEU A 12 51.61 -8.67 -25.48
C LEU A 12 51.95 -7.75 -26.64
N GLY A 13 52.05 -8.34 -27.83
CA GLY A 13 51.98 -7.64 -29.10
C GLY A 13 50.70 -6.83 -29.13
N LEU A 14 50.79 -5.55 -28.76
CA LEU A 14 49.82 -4.54 -29.12
C LEU A 14 49.95 -4.32 -30.63
N GLU A 15 49.40 -5.27 -31.41
CA GLU A 15 48.91 -4.91 -32.72
C GLU A 15 47.81 -3.88 -32.48
N GLU A 16 48.12 -2.61 -32.73
CA GLU A 16 47.13 -1.59 -33.03
C GLU A 16 46.40 -2.05 -34.30
N GLN A 17 45.47 -3.00 -34.13
CA GLN A 17 44.46 -3.28 -35.11
C GLN A 17 43.65 -2.00 -35.21
N ASN A 18 43.89 -1.30 -36.30
CA ASN A 18 43.15 -0.16 -36.82
C ASN A 18 41.68 -0.58 -37.03
N THR A 19 41.00 -0.83 -35.92
CA THR A 19 39.61 -1.23 -35.87
C THR A 19 38.87 0.07 -35.79
N GLN A 20 38.31 0.46 -36.93
CA GLN A 20 37.25 1.46 -36.93
C GLN A 20 36.28 1.08 -35.81
N PRO A 21 35.81 2.04 -34.99
CA PRO A 21 34.83 1.74 -33.96
C PRO A 21 33.69 0.93 -34.58
N PRO A 22 33.22 -0.15 -33.92
CA PRO A 22 32.20 -1.01 -34.49
C PRO A 22 31.02 -0.15 -34.95
N LYS A 23 30.50 -0.44 -36.14
CA LYS A 23 29.37 0.33 -36.65
C LYS A 23 28.15 0.07 -35.76
N PHE A 24 27.19 0.99 -35.76
CA PHE A 24 25.95 0.81 -35.02
C PHE A 24 25.27 -0.54 -35.34
N GLU A 25 25.37 -0.99 -36.59
CA GLU A 25 24.87 -2.29 -37.05
C GLU A 25 25.56 -3.50 -36.40
N ASP A 26 26.80 -3.35 -35.90
CA ASP A 26 27.53 -4.42 -35.22
C ASP A 26 27.02 -4.66 -33.80
N TYR A 27 26.41 -3.64 -33.17
CA TYR A 27 25.84 -3.72 -31.81
C TYR A 27 24.41 -4.30 -31.80
N PHE A 28 23.65 -4.05 -32.86
CA PHE A 28 22.25 -4.47 -32.97
C PHE A 28 22.08 -5.46 -34.13
N ARG A 29 22.23 -6.75 -33.82
CA ARG A 29 21.84 -7.82 -34.75
C ARG A 29 20.38 -8.19 -34.55
N GLU A 30 19.57 -7.91 -35.56
CA GLU A 30 18.19 -8.39 -35.65
C GLU A 30 18.16 -9.81 -36.22
N TYR A 31 17.48 -10.73 -35.52
CA TYR A 31 17.15 -12.05 -36.03
C TYR A 31 15.64 -12.08 -36.28
N LYS A 32 15.21 -12.45 -37.48
CA LYS A 32 13.80 -12.51 -37.84
C LYS A 32 13.18 -13.85 -37.50
N THR A 33 13.98 -14.91 -37.50
CA THR A 33 13.53 -16.25 -37.16
C THR A 33 14.48 -16.93 -36.17
N PRO A 34 14.01 -17.93 -35.40
CA PRO A 34 14.86 -18.68 -34.48
C PRO A 34 16.07 -19.36 -35.15
N GLU A 35 15.93 -19.71 -36.42
CA GLU A 35 16.96 -20.41 -37.21
C GLU A 35 18.15 -19.51 -37.57
N GLU A 36 17.95 -18.19 -37.62
CA GLU A 36 19.01 -17.21 -37.89
C GLU A 36 19.95 -17.01 -36.69
N ILE A 37 19.57 -17.50 -35.50
CA ILE A 37 20.36 -17.33 -34.29
C ILE A 37 21.54 -18.32 -34.28
N PRO A 38 22.77 -17.84 -34.03
CA PRO A 38 23.94 -18.71 -33.90
C PRO A 38 23.73 -19.81 -32.84
N PRO A 39 24.19 -21.05 -33.07
CA PRO A 39 23.95 -22.19 -32.17
C PRO A 39 24.34 -21.92 -30.72
N GLU A 40 25.42 -21.18 -30.50
CA GLU A 40 25.93 -20.78 -29.18
C GLU A 40 24.95 -19.92 -28.36
N ARG A 41 24.00 -19.25 -29.04
CA ARG A 41 23.04 -18.33 -28.43
C ARG A 41 21.61 -18.84 -28.44
N GLN A 42 21.29 -19.93 -29.14
CA GLN A 42 19.92 -20.45 -29.26
C GLN A 42 19.23 -20.66 -27.92
N ASN A 43 19.94 -21.16 -26.89
CA ASN A 43 19.38 -21.39 -25.56
C ASN A 43 18.92 -20.10 -24.82
N LYS A 44 19.35 -18.91 -25.27
CA LYS A 44 18.97 -17.63 -24.66
C LYS A 44 17.71 -17.03 -25.26
N PHE A 45 17.24 -17.54 -26.40
CA PHE A 45 16.07 -17.03 -27.10
C PHE A 45 14.93 -18.04 -27.02
N LYS A 46 13.76 -17.58 -26.60
CA LYS A 46 12.55 -18.41 -26.62
C LYS A 46 11.86 -18.24 -27.97
N PRO A 47 11.21 -19.29 -28.52
CA PRO A 47 10.41 -19.16 -29.74
C PRO A 47 9.35 -18.04 -29.65
N THR A 48 8.84 -17.77 -28.43
CA THR A 48 7.87 -16.70 -28.16
C THR A 48 8.41 -15.27 -28.28
N PHE A 49 9.72 -15.09 -28.52
CA PHE A 49 10.30 -13.76 -28.79
C PHE A 49 10.11 -13.33 -30.24
N PHE A 50 9.83 -14.29 -31.12
CA PHE A 50 9.61 -14.04 -32.53
C PHE A 50 8.12 -13.91 -32.78
N LEU A 51 7.76 -13.03 -33.72
CA LEU A 51 6.39 -12.96 -34.19
C LEU A 51 5.99 -14.33 -34.76
N PRO A 52 4.75 -14.79 -34.51
CA PRO A 52 4.22 -15.96 -35.18
C PRO A 52 4.41 -15.85 -36.70
N GLN A 53 4.86 -16.93 -37.36
CA GLN A 53 5.08 -16.99 -38.82
C GLN A 53 3.74 -17.14 -39.57
N VAL A 54 2.78 -16.27 -39.28
CA VAL A 54 1.43 -16.19 -39.85
C VAL A 54 1.18 -14.76 -40.31
N THR A 55 0.17 -14.53 -41.15
CA THR A 55 -0.07 -13.18 -41.68
C THR A 55 -0.59 -12.23 -40.59
N ASP A 56 -0.38 -10.92 -40.78
CA ASP A 56 -0.86 -9.91 -39.83
C ASP A 56 -2.38 -9.98 -39.63
N GLU A 57 -3.14 -10.36 -40.66
CA GLU A 57 -4.59 -10.56 -40.57
C GLU A 57 -4.95 -11.75 -39.68
N GLU A 58 -4.20 -12.85 -39.73
CA GLU A 58 -4.41 -14.02 -38.88
C GLU A 58 -4.05 -13.72 -37.42
N ILE A 59 -2.99 -12.94 -37.20
CA ILE A 59 -2.59 -12.45 -35.87
C ILE A 59 -3.69 -11.55 -35.31
N GLU A 60 -4.18 -10.58 -36.09
CA GLU A 60 -5.22 -9.65 -35.66
C GLU A 60 -6.56 -10.36 -35.43
N ALA A 61 -6.94 -11.32 -36.28
CA ALA A 61 -8.15 -12.11 -36.11
C ALA A 61 -8.11 -12.97 -34.83
N LYS A 62 -6.93 -13.47 -34.45
CA LYS A 62 -6.75 -14.35 -33.29
C LYS A 62 -6.56 -13.60 -31.97
N TYR A 63 -5.75 -12.54 -31.99
CA TYR A 63 -5.28 -11.85 -30.78
C TYR A 63 -5.90 -10.47 -30.58
N HIS A 64 -6.48 -9.87 -31.63
CA HIS A 64 -7.06 -8.53 -31.60
C HIS A 64 -6.08 -7.47 -31.05
N LEU A 65 -4.85 -7.46 -31.57
CA LEU A 65 -3.78 -6.59 -31.09
C LEU A 65 -4.10 -5.12 -31.32
N SER A 66 -4.93 -4.79 -32.31
CA SER A 66 -5.42 -3.42 -32.53
C SER A 66 -6.20 -2.83 -31.36
N ARG A 67 -6.65 -3.67 -30.41
CA ARG A 67 -7.33 -3.26 -29.17
C ARG A 67 -6.36 -3.00 -28.01
N CYS A 68 -5.09 -3.36 -28.17
CA CYS A 68 -4.04 -3.14 -27.18
C CYS A 68 -3.38 -1.77 -27.40
N ILE A 69 -2.74 -1.25 -26.36
CA ILE A 69 -2.02 0.03 -26.43
C ILE A 69 -0.54 -0.23 -26.19
N ARG A 70 0.31 0.32 -27.07
CA ARG A 70 1.76 0.37 -26.87
C ARG A 70 2.16 1.81 -26.60
N VAL A 71 2.80 2.06 -25.46
CA VAL A 71 3.33 3.37 -25.08
C VAL A 71 4.84 3.32 -25.28
N PHE A 72 5.37 4.15 -26.17
CA PHE A 72 6.80 4.23 -26.39
C PHE A 72 7.45 5.22 -25.42
N PRO A 73 8.74 5.02 -25.06
CA PRO A 73 9.40 5.90 -24.11
C PRO A 73 9.36 7.39 -24.49
N ASN A 74 9.45 7.68 -25.79
CA ASN A 74 9.43 9.03 -26.35
C ASN A 74 8.03 9.68 -26.37
N ASP A 75 6.94 8.93 -26.15
CA ASP A 75 5.60 9.47 -26.27
C ASP A 75 5.22 10.37 -25.08
N GLN A 76 5.79 10.12 -23.90
CA GLN A 76 5.48 10.82 -22.63
C GLN A 76 6.68 10.96 -21.68
N ASP A 77 7.92 10.85 -22.20
CA ASP A 77 9.16 10.84 -21.38
C ASP A 77 9.09 9.82 -20.21
N THR A 78 8.66 8.61 -20.54
CA THR A 78 8.36 7.54 -19.58
C THR A 78 9.00 6.21 -20.01
N SER A 79 8.87 5.14 -19.23
CA SER A 79 9.27 3.80 -19.66
C SER A 79 8.30 3.24 -20.71
N GLY A 80 8.76 2.31 -21.55
CA GLY A 80 7.87 1.68 -22.54
C GLY A 80 6.88 0.69 -21.90
N PHE A 81 5.61 0.71 -22.33
CA PHE A 81 4.57 -0.19 -21.84
C PHE A 81 3.80 -0.87 -22.96
N PHE A 82 3.26 -2.05 -22.66
CA PHE A 82 2.23 -2.71 -23.47
C PHE A 82 1.04 -3.02 -22.57
N ILE A 83 -0.15 -2.56 -22.97
CA ILE A 83 -1.37 -2.62 -22.18
C ILE A 83 -2.42 -3.43 -22.96
N ALA A 84 -2.94 -4.47 -22.32
CA ALA A 84 -4.03 -5.28 -22.84
C ALA A 84 -5.10 -5.48 -21.76
N LEU A 85 -6.38 -5.36 -22.13
CA LEU A 85 -7.52 -5.61 -21.24
C LEU A 85 -8.26 -6.89 -21.70
N ILE A 86 -8.27 -7.90 -20.84
CA ILE A 86 -8.86 -9.21 -21.16
C ILE A 86 -10.21 -9.35 -20.44
N LYS A 87 -11.28 -9.52 -21.20
CA LYS A 87 -12.59 -9.89 -20.65
C LYS A 87 -12.67 -11.41 -20.53
N ARG A 88 -12.69 -11.92 -19.30
CA ARG A 88 -12.99 -13.34 -19.06
C ARG A 88 -14.46 -13.60 -19.35
N ASN A 89 -14.75 -14.54 -20.23
CA ASN A 89 -16.12 -15.00 -20.44
C ASN A 89 -16.64 -15.70 -19.17
N PRO A 90 -17.95 -15.58 -18.86
CA PRO A 90 -18.53 -16.26 -17.71
C PRO A 90 -18.25 -17.75 -17.81
N ILE A 91 -17.69 -18.31 -16.73
CA ILE A 91 -17.47 -19.75 -16.63
C ILE A 91 -18.85 -20.39 -16.58
N LYS A 92 -19.24 -21.11 -17.63
CA LYS A 92 -20.34 -22.07 -17.50
C LYS A 92 -19.85 -23.10 -16.50
N SER A 93 -20.53 -23.25 -15.36
CA SER A 93 -20.22 -24.27 -14.36
C SER A 93 -20.47 -25.64 -14.97
N ASN A 94 -19.56 -26.13 -15.82
CA ASN A 94 -19.45 -27.54 -16.05
C ASN A 94 -19.00 -28.13 -14.72
N LYS A 95 -19.83 -29.01 -14.15
CA LYS A 95 -19.39 -29.97 -13.15
C LYS A 95 -18.30 -30.81 -13.81
N HIS A 96 -17.07 -30.32 -13.85
CA HIS A 96 -15.95 -31.13 -14.27
C HIS A 96 -15.75 -32.17 -13.18
N ASN A 97 -15.97 -33.44 -13.55
CA ASN A 97 -15.42 -34.58 -12.84
C ASN A 97 -13.93 -34.28 -12.60
N SER A 98 -13.51 -34.37 -11.34
CA SER A 98 -12.23 -33.95 -10.79
C SER A 98 -11.03 -34.83 -11.22
N ASN A 99 -10.99 -35.32 -12.46
CA ASN A 99 -9.97 -36.26 -12.93
C ASN A 99 -9.18 -35.79 -14.17
N GLU A 100 -9.18 -34.50 -14.51
CA GLU A 100 -8.17 -33.98 -15.44
C GLU A 100 -6.98 -33.46 -14.63
N GLU A 101 -5.93 -34.27 -14.62
CA GLU A 101 -4.62 -33.95 -14.07
C GLU A 101 -4.15 -32.60 -14.63
N ILE A 102 -4.03 -31.62 -13.73
CA ILE A 102 -3.24 -30.41 -13.96
C ILE A 102 -1.81 -30.92 -14.20
N LYS A 103 -1.34 -30.81 -15.45
CA LYS A 103 0.05 -31.10 -15.79
C LYS A 103 0.96 -30.28 -14.88
N ASP A 104 1.65 -31.02 -14.04
CA ASP A 104 2.80 -30.69 -13.20
C ASP A 104 3.49 -29.37 -13.56
N LEU A 105 3.01 -28.27 -12.97
CA LEU A 105 3.85 -27.11 -12.70
C LEU A 105 4.60 -27.51 -11.43
N GLY A 106 5.84 -27.94 -11.62
CA GLY A 106 6.65 -28.72 -10.68
C GLY A 106 6.46 -28.45 -9.19
N GLU A 107 6.59 -29.52 -8.39
CA GLU A 107 6.55 -29.56 -6.93
C GLU A 107 6.62 -28.17 -6.26
N VAL A 108 5.45 -27.61 -5.97
CA VAL A 108 5.35 -26.47 -5.06
C VAL A 108 5.83 -26.96 -3.71
N GLN A 109 7.04 -26.56 -3.33
CA GLN A 109 7.58 -26.82 -1.99
C GLN A 109 6.53 -26.48 -0.95
N PRO A 110 6.39 -27.26 0.14
CA PRO A 110 5.35 -27.06 1.13
C PRO A 110 5.40 -25.61 1.62
N VAL A 111 4.31 -24.89 1.36
CA VAL A 111 4.14 -23.50 1.80
C VAL A 111 4.38 -23.49 3.31
N GLN A 112 5.41 -22.76 3.72
CA GLN A 112 5.71 -22.50 5.13
C GLN A 112 4.42 -22.01 5.82
N LYS A 113 4.18 -22.44 7.07
CA LYS A 113 3.00 -22.06 7.87
C LYS A 113 2.65 -20.57 7.64
N PRO A 114 1.35 -20.21 7.50
CA PRO A 114 0.95 -18.84 7.20
C PRO A 114 1.59 -17.88 8.19
N LEU A 115 2.24 -16.83 7.66
CA LEU A 115 3.12 -15.94 8.42
C LEU A 115 2.38 -15.26 9.57
N GLN A 116 1.11 -14.87 9.36
CA GLN A 116 0.24 -14.32 10.40
C GLN A 116 -1.24 -14.66 10.14
N LYS A 117 -1.97 -15.03 11.20
CA LYS A 117 -3.41 -15.25 11.16
C LYS A 117 -4.15 -13.94 11.39
N LEU A 118 -4.94 -13.51 10.41
CA LEU A 118 -5.87 -12.42 10.57
C LEU A 118 -7.17 -12.94 11.19
N ILE A 119 -7.61 -12.33 12.30
CA ILE A 119 -8.77 -12.74 13.09
C ILE A 119 -9.80 -11.63 13.01
N ARG A 120 -11.03 -11.94 12.61
CA ARG A 120 -12.12 -10.97 12.61
C ARG A 120 -12.50 -10.60 14.05
N CYS A 121 -12.64 -9.31 14.33
CA CYS A 121 -13.07 -8.84 15.64
C CYS A 121 -14.53 -9.26 15.88
N ASP A 122 -14.83 -9.79 17.08
CA ASP A 122 -16.21 -10.07 17.48
C ASP A 122 -16.88 -8.73 17.83
N PRO A 123 -18.01 -8.37 17.20
CA PRO A 123 -18.77 -7.17 17.56
C PRO A 123 -19.17 -7.11 19.04
N LYS A 124 -19.29 -8.26 19.71
CA LYS A 124 -19.65 -8.36 21.14
C LYS A 124 -18.45 -8.34 22.08
N ASP A 125 -17.23 -8.22 21.55
CA ASP A 125 -16.02 -8.13 22.37
C ASP A 125 -16.09 -6.86 23.24
N PRO A 126 -15.80 -6.94 24.56
CA PRO A 126 -15.82 -5.78 25.45
C PRO A 126 -14.93 -4.62 24.98
N GLU A 127 -13.83 -4.92 24.29
CA GLU A 127 -12.92 -3.90 23.74
C GLU A 127 -13.53 -3.17 22.53
N ILE A 128 -14.30 -3.87 21.70
CA ILE A 128 -15.05 -3.28 20.59
C ILE A 128 -16.21 -2.44 21.12
N GLU A 129 -16.96 -2.93 22.10
CA GLU A 129 -18.03 -2.16 22.78
C GLU A 129 -17.48 -0.90 23.46
N PHE A 130 -16.29 -0.98 24.06
CA PHE A 130 -15.59 0.18 24.59
C PHE A 130 -15.29 1.20 23.48
N ILE A 131 -14.73 0.78 22.34
CA ILE A 131 -14.45 1.65 21.19
C ILE A 131 -15.74 2.33 20.71
N LYS A 132 -16.83 1.57 20.51
CA LYS A 132 -18.14 2.10 20.08
C LYS A 132 -18.62 3.18 21.06
N THR A 133 -18.59 2.88 22.36
CA THR A 133 -19.08 3.79 23.41
C THR A 133 -18.24 5.05 23.55
N PHE A 134 -16.91 4.91 23.50
CA PHE A 134 -15.94 5.98 23.72
C PHE A 134 -15.96 7.02 22.58
N TYR A 135 -16.00 6.57 21.33
CA TYR A 135 -16.07 7.45 20.15
C TYR A 135 -17.50 7.74 19.68
N GLY A 136 -18.49 7.08 20.26
CA GLY A 136 -19.90 7.19 19.85
C GLY A 136 -20.10 6.71 18.42
N LEU A 137 -19.56 5.53 18.08
CA LEU A 137 -19.70 4.96 16.74
C LEU A 137 -21.16 4.61 16.46
N THR A 138 -21.67 5.07 15.33
CA THR A 138 -23.02 4.79 14.85
C THR A 138 -23.19 3.32 14.44
N GLU A 139 -24.43 2.83 14.36
CA GLU A 139 -24.72 1.41 14.09
C GLU A 139 -24.41 0.97 12.65
N ASP A 140 -24.28 1.92 11.72
CA ASP A 140 -23.85 1.70 10.34
C ASP A 140 -22.33 1.53 10.18
N PHE A 141 -21.56 1.72 11.25
CA PHE A 141 -20.11 1.45 11.24
C PHE A 141 -19.84 -0.04 10.92
N PRO A 142 -19.03 -0.36 9.89
CA PRO A 142 -18.86 -1.73 9.40
C PRO A 142 -17.94 -2.56 10.30
N LEU A 143 -18.46 -2.99 11.46
CA LEU A 143 -17.74 -3.83 12.43
C LEU A 143 -17.27 -5.16 11.83
N ASP A 144 -17.96 -5.65 10.80
CA ASP A 144 -17.59 -6.86 10.06
C ASP A 144 -16.33 -6.72 9.21
N GLN A 145 -15.81 -5.51 9.07
CA GLN A 145 -14.56 -5.20 8.36
C GLN A 145 -13.38 -5.01 9.32
N LEU A 146 -13.58 -5.15 10.63
CA LEU A 146 -12.52 -5.04 11.62
C LEU A 146 -11.84 -6.37 11.88
N PHE A 147 -10.51 -6.36 11.81
CA PHE A 147 -9.67 -7.53 12.01
C PHE A 147 -8.45 -7.20 12.89
N THR A 148 -7.86 -8.22 13.50
CA THR A 148 -6.64 -8.13 14.32
C THR A 148 -5.69 -9.27 13.99
N TYR A 149 -4.39 -9.04 14.13
CA TYR A 149 -3.35 -10.07 13.98
C TYR A 149 -3.05 -10.84 15.27
N SER A 150 -3.70 -10.48 16.37
CA SER A 150 -3.46 -11.09 17.68
C SER A 150 -4.73 -11.09 18.53
N GLU A 151 -4.87 -12.11 19.37
CA GLU A 151 -5.94 -12.19 20.38
C GLU A 151 -5.88 -11.00 21.36
N SER A 152 -4.69 -10.46 21.63
CA SER A 152 -4.51 -9.29 22.50
C SER A 152 -5.04 -7.95 21.92
N MET A 153 -5.55 -7.97 20.69
CA MET A 153 -6.05 -6.80 19.94
C MET A 153 -5.12 -5.57 20.01
N LYS A 154 -3.79 -5.78 19.94
CA LYS A 154 -2.83 -4.67 19.98
C LYS A 154 -3.05 -3.65 18.86
N LYS A 155 -3.50 -4.14 17.71
CA LYS A 155 -3.85 -3.35 16.53
C LYS A 155 -5.08 -3.96 15.88
N ILE A 156 -6.02 -3.10 15.54
CA ILE A 156 -7.20 -3.43 14.75
C ILE A 156 -7.04 -2.73 13.40
N VAL A 157 -7.16 -3.51 12.33
CA VAL A 157 -7.13 -3.04 10.95
C VAL A 157 -8.53 -3.08 10.36
N VAL A 158 -8.82 -2.14 9.47
CA VAL A 158 -10.00 -2.20 8.61
C VAL A 158 -9.61 -2.78 7.26
N VAL A 159 -10.41 -3.71 6.75
CA VAL A 159 -10.26 -4.26 5.40
C VAL A 159 -11.45 -3.88 4.53
N ASN A 160 -11.28 -3.86 3.21
CA ASN A 160 -12.43 -3.62 2.34
C ASN A 160 -13.42 -4.81 2.38
N ARG A 161 -14.67 -4.56 1.97
CA ARG A 161 -15.75 -5.56 1.95
C ARG A 161 -15.35 -6.86 1.26
N GLY A 162 -14.77 -6.76 0.05
CA GLY A 162 -14.39 -7.94 -0.74
C GLY A 162 -13.36 -8.83 -0.04
N LEU A 163 -12.38 -8.23 0.65
CA LEU A 163 -11.43 -9.01 1.44
C LEU A 163 -12.06 -9.57 2.72
N SER A 164 -12.93 -8.82 3.40
CA SER A 164 -13.69 -9.33 4.55
C SER A 164 -14.50 -10.57 4.20
N ASP A 165 -15.26 -10.52 3.09
CA ASP A 165 -16.08 -11.64 2.61
C ASP A 165 -15.21 -12.85 2.21
N TYR A 166 -14.07 -12.61 1.55
CA TYR A 166 -13.12 -13.67 1.21
C TYR A 166 -12.51 -14.33 2.44
N LEU A 167 -11.99 -13.55 3.40
CA LEU A 167 -11.34 -14.08 4.60
C LEU A 167 -12.32 -14.81 5.52
N TYR A 168 -13.60 -14.44 5.48
CA TYR A 168 -14.65 -15.17 6.16
C TYR A 168 -14.91 -16.54 5.52
N ALA A 169 -14.80 -16.64 4.19
CA ALA A 169 -14.96 -17.89 3.44
C ALA A 169 -13.70 -18.79 3.46
N ASP A 170 -12.50 -18.21 3.55
CA ASP A 170 -11.22 -18.92 3.57
C ASP A 170 -10.90 -19.52 4.95
N GLN A 171 -11.72 -20.48 5.39
CA GLN A 171 -11.54 -21.18 6.67
C GLN A 171 -10.22 -21.95 6.73
N ASP A 172 -9.73 -22.41 5.58
CA ASP A 172 -8.48 -23.15 5.43
C ASP A 172 -7.23 -22.24 5.43
N GLN A 173 -7.42 -20.92 5.43
CA GLN A 173 -6.34 -19.92 5.41
C GLN A 173 -5.32 -20.16 4.30
N LYS A 174 -5.80 -20.47 3.09
CA LYS A 174 -4.94 -20.76 1.94
C LYS A 174 -4.16 -19.53 1.47
N LEU A 175 -4.65 -18.34 1.78
CA LEU A 175 -3.97 -17.09 1.47
C LEU A 175 -2.85 -16.81 2.50
N ASN A 176 -1.60 -16.80 2.03
CA ASN A 176 -0.48 -16.36 2.86
C ASN A 176 -0.44 -14.83 2.95
N LEU A 177 -0.88 -14.29 4.10
CA LEU A 177 -0.92 -12.85 4.36
C LEU A 177 0.34 -12.35 5.05
N ILE A 178 0.96 -11.31 4.48
CA ILE A 178 2.01 -10.53 5.15
C ILE A 178 1.36 -9.36 5.91
N THR A 179 0.48 -8.61 5.22
CA THR A 179 -0.26 -7.46 5.77
C THR A 179 -1.55 -7.29 4.99
N ALA A 180 -2.59 -6.77 5.63
CA ALA A 180 -3.93 -6.61 5.11
C ALA A 180 -4.62 -5.43 5.80
N GLY A 181 -5.32 -4.63 5.02
CA GLY A 181 -6.07 -3.49 5.53
C GLY A 181 -5.21 -2.31 5.98
N ALA A 182 -5.87 -1.35 6.63
CA ALA A 182 -5.24 -0.16 7.19
C ALA A 182 -5.35 -0.18 8.73
N ASP A 183 -4.23 0.07 9.42
CA ASP A 183 -4.19 0.27 10.86
C ASP A 183 -5.23 1.35 11.26
N THR A 184 -6.23 0.97 12.04
CA THR A 184 -7.39 1.80 12.38
C THR A 184 -7.46 2.11 13.86
N PHE A 185 -7.38 1.10 14.73
CA PHE A 185 -7.27 1.31 16.18
C PHE A 185 -5.99 0.67 16.72
N ILE A 186 -5.29 1.39 17.58
CA ILE A 186 -4.04 0.94 18.20
C ILE A 186 -4.26 0.95 19.71
N LYS A 187 -4.04 -0.21 20.33
CA LYS A 187 -4.13 -0.33 21.78
C LYS A 187 -2.97 0.39 22.45
N ASN A 188 -3.28 1.28 23.38
CA ASN A 188 -2.27 1.99 24.13
C ASN A 188 -1.56 1.03 25.09
N LYS A 189 -0.21 1.09 25.12
CA LYS A 189 0.61 0.27 26.03
C LYS A 189 0.70 0.84 27.45
N SER A 190 0.19 2.05 27.66
CA SER A 190 0.30 2.74 28.94
C SER A 190 -0.48 1.99 30.02
N LYS A 191 0.21 1.56 31.08
CA LYS A 191 -0.44 1.12 32.32
C LYS A 191 -1.25 2.31 32.80
N HIS A 192 -2.56 2.14 33.03
CA HIS A 192 -3.48 3.15 33.55
C HIS A 192 -2.77 4.17 34.46
N PHE A 193 -2.28 5.25 33.86
CA PHE A 193 -1.91 6.43 34.62
C PHE A 193 -3.24 7.06 34.99
N SER A 194 -3.46 7.26 36.29
CA SER A 194 -4.68 7.76 36.89
C SER A 194 -5.30 8.88 36.04
N GLY A 195 -6.33 8.57 35.26
CA GLY A 195 -7.06 9.53 34.41
C GLY A 195 -7.07 9.27 32.90
N THR A 196 -6.32 8.30 32.36
CA THR A 196 -6.44 7.95 30.92
C THR A 196 -7.55 6.92 30.70
N GLU A 197 -8.69 7.37 30.16
CA GLU A 197 -9.81 6.48 29.78
C GLU A 197 -9.54 5.76 28.44
N CYS A 198 -8.72 6.35 27.57
CA CYS A 198 -8.53 5.86 26.20
C CYS A 198 -7.65 4.60 26.12
N ILE A 199 -8.28 3.43 25.98
CA ILE A 199 -7.59 2.15 25.75
C ILE A 199 -7.13 2.01 24.29
N PHE A 200 -7.94 2.51 23.34
CA PHE A 200 -7.67 2.42 21.90
C PHE A 200 -7.58 3.80 21.28
N ARG A 201 -6.45 4.10 20.64
CA ARG A 201 -6.24 5.33 19.85
C ARG A 201 -6.57 5.07 18.39
N ILE A 202 -7.29 5.97 17.73
CA ILE A 202 -7.45 5.93 16.27
C ILE A 202 -6.08 6.18 15.61
N SER A 203 -5.78 5.44 14.56
CA SER A 203 -4.58 5.64 13.74
C SER A 203 -4.88 6.67 12.66
N GLN A 204 -3.94 7.57 12.37
CA GLN A 204 -4.08 8.55 11.28
C GLN A 204 -4.35 7.87 9.93
N ASN A 205 -3.83 6.65 9.70
CA ASN A 205 -4.05 5.91 8.45
C ASN A 205 -5.49 5.40 8.30
N GLY A 206 -6.21 5.20 9.41
CA GLY A 206 -7.57 4.67 9.41
C GLY A 206 -8.63 5.69 9.80
N VAL A 207 -8.26 6.94 10.08
CA VAL A 207 -9.19 7.97 10.58
C VAL A 207 -10.34 8.21 9.60
N TYR A 208 -10.07 8.23 8.30
CA TYR A 208 -11.07 8.40 7.24
C TYR A 208 -12.09 7.26 7.15
N HIS A 209 -11.80 6.09 7.74
CA HIS A 209 -12.75 4.97 7.84
C HIS A 209 -13.61 5.00 9.11
N VAL A 210 -13.27 5.87 10.08
CA VAL A 210 -13.92 5.90 11.40
C VAL A 210 -14.67 7.20 11.64
N TYR A 211 -14.04 8.35 11.35
CA TYR A 211 -14.61 9.66 11.67
C TYR A 211 -16.01 9.93 11.09
N PRO A 212 -16.44 9.41 9.92
CA PRO A 212 -17.78 9.66 9.42
C PRO A 212 -18.87 9.02 10.31
N PHE A 213 -18.50 8.02 11.10
CA PHE A 213 -19.39 7.28 11.98
C PHE A 213 -19.27 7.72 13.45
N MET A 214 -18.41 8.69 13.76
CA MET A 214 -18.22 9.16 15.13
C MET A 214 -19.30 10.18 15.51
N THR A 215 -19.77 10.13 16.76
CA THR A 215 -20.66 11.15 17.33
C THR A 215 -20.06 11.85 18.55
N LYS A 216 -18.92 11.37 19.06
CA LYS A 216 -18.19 11.96 20.19
C LYS A 216 -16.74 12.22 19.80
N ARG A 217 -16.09 13.14 20.53
CA ARG A 217 -14.65 13.42 20.41
C ARG A 217 -14.23 13.85 18.99
N ILE A 218 -15.12 14.54 18.29
CA ILE A 218 -14.82 15.26 17.04
C ILE A 218 -14.94 16.74 17.35
N LEU A 219 -13.88 17.49 17.10
CA LEU A 219 -13.88 18.95 17.22
C LEU A 219 -13.68 19.55 15.85
N ARG A 220 -14.61 20.40 15.42
CA ARG A 220 -14.50 21.16 14.17
C ARG A 220 -13.88 22.52 14.48
N VAL A 221 -12.89 22.91 13.69
CA VAL A 221 -12.14 24.16 13.87
C VAL A 221 -12.02 24.88 12.53
N ASP A 222 -11.78 26.18 12.57
CA ASP A 222 -11.41 26.94 11.36
C ASP A 222 -10.00 26.59 10.89
N LEU A 223 -9.70 27.00 9.65
CA LEU A 223 -8.42 26.71 9.01
C LEU A 223 -7.23 27.36 9.74
N ASP A 224 -7.40 28.54 10.34
CA ASP A 224 -6.32 29.26 11.01
C ASP A 224 -5.88 28.54 12.31
N LEU A 225 -6.85 28.14 13.13
CA LEU A 225 -6.60 27.33 14.32
C LEU A 225 -6.07 25.95 13.93
N PHE A 226 -6.60 25.33 12.88
CA PHE A 226 -6.06 24.07 12.37
C PHE A 226 -4.58 24.20 12.00
N LEU A 227 -4.22 25.22 11.21
CA LEU A 227 -2.84 25.51 10.80
C LEU A 227 -1.93 25.74 12.01
N LEU A 228 -2.40 26.47 13.02
CA LEU A 228 -1.66 26.69 14.27
C LEU A 228 -1.38 25.36 15.00
N LEU A 229 -2.39 24.52 15.16
CA LEU A 229 -2.30 23.24 15.86
C LEU A 229 -1.34 22.27 15.16
N ILE A 230 -1.45 22.12 13.83
CA ILE A 230 -0.54 21.25 13.07
C ILE A 230 0.88 21.82 13.01
N THR A 231 1.04 23.14 13.10
CA THR A 231 2.35 23.78 13.14
C THR A 231 3.08 23.45 14.43
N LYS A 232 2.39 23.57 15.56
CA LYS A 232 2.95 23.29 16.89
C LYS A 232 3.08 21.79 17.19
N GLN A 233 2.22 20.94 16.62
CA GLN A 233 2.10 19.49 16.88
C GLN A 233 1.66 19.18 18.30
N LYS A 234 2.45 19.64 19.26
CA LYS A 234 2.18 19.63 20.68
C LYS A 234 1.92 21.05 21.17
N MET A 235 0.83 21.24 21.91
CA MET A 235 0.44 22.53 22.46
C MET A 235 -0.09 22.35 23.87
N ASP A 236 0.43 23.13 24.81
CA ASP A 236 -0.10 23.17 26.17
C ASP A 236 -1.51 23.78 26.16
N ILE A 237 -2.42 23.24 26.98
CA ILE A 237 -3.82 23.65 26.98
C ILE A 237 -3.96 25.14 27.34
N GLU A 238 -3.04 25.65 28.17
CA GLU A 238 -2.98 27.07 28.55
C GLU A 238 -2.71 27.98 27.35
N ASP A 239 -1.87 27.54 26.40
CA ASP A 239 -1.46 28.28 25.21
C ASP A 239 -2.52 28.27 24.09
N ILE A 240 -3.56 27.45 24.22
CA ILE A 240 -4.68 27.44 23.25
C ILE A 240 -5.41 28.79 23.36
N PRO A 241 -5.67 29.49 22.24
CA PRO A 241 -6.46 30.73 22.24
C PRO A 241 -7.83 30.52 22.89
N GLU A 242 -8.30 31.50 23.67
CA GLU A 242 -9.65 31.48 24.25
C GLU A 242 -10.69 31.39 23.14
N SER A 243 -11.35 30.23 23.06
CA SER A 243 -12.20 29.83 21.95
C SER A 243 -13.16 28.73 22.41
N GLU A 244 -14.20 28.47 21.63
CA GLU A 244 -15.09 27.32 21.86
C GLU A 244 -14.30 26.01 21.89
N PHE A 245 -13.28 25.88 21.03
CA PHE A 245 -12.37 24.74 21.01
C PHE A 245 -11.68 24.53 22.35
N LYS A 246 -11.15 25.58 23.00
CA LYS A 246 -10.52 25.48 24.32
C LYS A 246 -11.50 24.99 25.38
N ALA A 247 -12.73 25.51 25.39
CA ALA A 247 -13.78 25.07 26.31
C ALA A 247 -14.14 23.58 26.12
N GLN A 248 -14.26 23.13 24.86
CA GLN A 248 -14.50 21.72 24.53
C GLN A 248 -13.31 20.83 24.95
N ILE A 249 -12.08 21.31 24.74
CA ILE A 249 -10.87 20.60 25.17
C ILE A 249 -10.83 20.47 26.69
N LEU A 250 -11.14 21.52 27.47
CA LEU A 250 -11.11 21.47 28.93
C LEU A 250 -12.14 20.48 29.52
N THR A 251 -13.34 20.45 28.94
CA THR A 251 -14.47 19.61 29.41
C THR A 251 -14.39 18.14 29.02
N MET A 252 -13.59 17.79 28.00
CA MET A 252 -13.41 16.39 27.57
C MET A 252 -12.75 15.52 28.67
N THR A 253 -12.54 14.23 28.43
CA THR A 253 -11.61 13.42 29.24
C THR A 253 -10.27 13.24 28.52
N CYS A 254 -9.22 12.80 29.22
CA CYS A 254 -7.95 12.47 28.56
C CYS A 254 -8.13 11.31 27.57
N GLY A 255 -7.54 11.44 26.38
CA GLY A 255 -7.64 10.41 25.36
C GLY A 255 -7.62 10.91 23.93
N CYS A 256 -7.73 9.97 23.00
CA CYS A 256 -7.74 10.22 21.56
C CYS A 256 -9.01 10.94 21.11
N PHE A 257 -8.87 11.95 20.26
CA PHE A 257 -9.96 12.67 19.62
C PHE A 257 -9.55 13.07 18.20
N VAL A 258 -10.47 13.61 17.44
CA VAL A 258 -10.25 13.98 16.05
C VAL A 258 -10.55 15.47 15.87
N ILE A 259 -9.68 16.16 15.15
CA ILE A 259 -9.90 17.53 14.70
C ILE A 259 -10.21 17.50 13.21
N VAL A 260 -11.27 18.20 12.82
CA VAL A 260 -11.73 18.33 11.44
C VAL A 260 -11.71 19.79 11.04
N THR A 261 -11.16 20.08 9.86
CA THR A 261 -11.27 21.39 9.21
C THR A 261 -11.81 21.21 7.79
N GLU A 262 -12.57 22.18 7.32
CA GLU A 262 -12.93 22.28 5.90
C GLU A 262 -11.80 23.01 5.17
N VAL A 263 -11.27 22.40 4.11
CA VAL A 263 -10.21 23.00 3.25
C VAL A 263 -10.83 23.59 1.99
N THR A 264 -11.84 22.93 1.44
CA THR A 264 -12.68 23.43 0.34
C THR A 264 -14.13 23.07 0.62
N GLU A 265 -15.08 23.59 -0.17
CA GLU A 265 -16.52 23.26 -0.04
C GLU A 265 -16.85 21.75 -0.12
N SER A 266 -15.89 20.91 -0.54
CA SER A 266 -16.09 19.47 -0.71
C SER A 266 -15.01 18.59 -0.07
N GLN A 267 -14.01 19.18 0.60
CA GLN A 267 -12.91 18.43 1.18
C GLN A 267 -12.67 18.83 2.63
N GLU A 268 -12.81 17.85 3.51
CA GLU A 268 -12.43 17.94 4.91
C GLU A 268 -11.05 17.31 5.12
N GLU A 269 -10.23 17.96 5.94
CA GLU A 269 -9.00 17.36 6.44
C GLU A 269 -9.16 16.98 7.91
N VAL A 270 -8.67 15.79 8.24
CA VAL A 270 -8.94 15.13 9.50
C VAL A 270 -7.64 14.67 10.15
N ILE A 271 -7.37 15.12 11.36
CA ILE A 271 -6.17 14.74 12.12
C ILE A 271 -6.55 14.17 13.48
N VAL A 272 -5.91 13.06 13.81
CA VAL A 272 -6.00 12.46 15.14
C VAL A 272 -5.14 13.24 16.12
N PHE A 273 -5.72 13.65 17.24
CA PHE A 273 -5.01 14.22 18.37
C PHE A 273 -5.18 13.35 19.63
N HIS A 274 -4.30 13.53 20.60
CA HIS A 274 -4.45 12.96 21.93
C HIS A 274 -4.46 14.08 22.96
N ARG A 275 -5.48 14.09 23.81
CA ARG A 275 -5.56 15.00 24.94
C ARG A 275 -4.90 14.38 26.16
N HIS A 276 -3.83 14.99 26.63
CA HIS A 276 -3.21 14.70 27.92
C HIS A 276 -3.75 15.67 28.99
N GLN A 277 -3.27 15.53 30.22
CA GLN A 277 -3.77 16.33 31.34
C GLN A 277 -3.56 17.85 31.11
N ASN A 278 -2.39 18.24 30.57
CA ASN A 278 -1.99 19.64 30.44
C ASN A 278 -1.74 20.08 28.98
N TYR A 279 -1.74 19.15 28.02
CA TYR A 279 -1.40 19.44 26.63
C TYR A 279 -2.17 18.55 25.67
N ILE A 280 -2.20 18.94 24.40
CA ILE A 280 -2.68 18.13 23.28
C ILE A 280 -1.52 17.83 22.33
N ASP A 281 -1.57 16.69 21.67
CA ASP A 281 -0.52 16.22 20.76
C ASP A 281 -1.11 15.61 19.49
N ALA A 282 -0.58 16.00 18.33
CA ALA A 282 -0.98 15.52 17.02
C ALA A 282 -0.37 14.13 16.76
N MET A 283 -1.23 13.14 16.51
CA MET A 283 -0.85 11.74 16.34
C MET A 283 -0.59 11.39 14.87
N ILE A 284 0.24 12.20 14.21
CA ILE A 284 0.60 12.12 12.79
C ILE A 284 2.12 12.12 12.64
N SER A 285 2.64 11.41 11.63
CA SER A 285 4.08 11.42 11.37
C SER A 285 4.55 12.78 10.84
N GLU A 286 5.79 13.16 11.18
CA GLU A 286 6.40 14.41 10.70
C GLU A 286 6.38 14.52 9.17
N LEU A 287 6.58 13.41 8.46
CA LEU A 287 6.52 13.36 7.00
C LEU A 287 5.11 13.70 6.48
N ASN A 288 4.07 13.10 7.03
CA ASN A 288 2.69 13.34 6.60
C ASN A 288 2.25 14.76 6.96
N LEU A 289 2.68 15.25 8.13
CA LEU A 289 2.44 16.61 8.56
C LEU A 289 3.12 17.64 7.63
N HIS A 290 4.37 17.38 7.23
CA HIS A 290 5.09 18.25 6.30
C HIS A 290 4.40 18.31 4.92
N LYS A 291 3.94 17.15 4.42
CA LYS A 291 3.13 17.07 3.20
C LYS A 291 1.85 17.89 3.33
N LEU A 292 1.11 17.71 4.42
CA LEU A 292 -0.13 18.43 4.66
C LEU A 292 0.09 19.95 4.73
N LYS A 293 1.10 20.42 5.48
CA LYS A 293 1.48 21.84 5.53
C LYS A 293 1.79 22.39 4.14
N THR A 294 2.53 21.62 3.34
CA THR A 294 2.89 22.04 1.97
C THR A 294 1.66 22.10 1.07
N CYS A 295 0.73 21.15 1.19
CA CYS A 295 -0.52 21.17 0.43
C CYS A 295 -1.41 22.36 0.82
N LEU A 296 -1.60 22.60 2.12
CA LEU A 296 -2.46 23.68 2.62
C LEU A 296 -1.91 25.07 2.30
N VAL A 297 -0.58 25.25 2.31
CA VAL A 297 0.03 26.50 1.86
C VAL A 297 -0.18 26.70 0.36
N LYS A 298 -0.07 25.64 -0.45
CA LYS A 298 -0.27 25.74 -1.91
C LYS A 298 -1.73 25.98 -2.32
N SER A 299 -2.71 25.56 -1.52
CA SER A 299 -4.13 25.77 -1.81
C SER A 299 -4.65 27.16 -1.40
N ASN A 300 -3.88 27.90 -0.59
CA ASN A 300 -4.18 29.28 -0.20
C ASN A 300 -3.52 30.34 -1.12
N PHE A 301 -2.88 29.91 -2.21
CA PHE A 301 -2.32 30.75 -3.29
C PHE A 301 -2.87 30.30 -4.64
#